data_AF-A0A0H4C431-F1
#
_entry.id   AF-A0A0H4C431-F1
#
_cell.length_a   1.000
_cell.length_b   1.000
_cell.length_c   1.000
_cell.angle_alpha   90.00
_cell.angle_beta   90.00
_cell.angle_gamma   90.00
#
_symmetry.space_group_name_H-M   'P 1'
#
loop_
_entity.id
_entity.type
_entity.pdbx_description
1 polymer ?
#
loop_
_entity_poly.entity_id
_entity_poly.type
_entity_poly.pdbx_seq_one_letter_code
_entity_poly.pdbx_strand_id
1 'polypeptide(L)'
;MLITHDASATPDGIFDSVMSAMRYSAAMRSEKDERVRSVNEKWSSCMQKAGFRYATPQAAANDSKWSRGTEPTKLETSVAVADMGCKKKVRYLDTVVEVQSEYERNMIAQQAATISSLRKDLKVWLSNAREELNK
;
A
#
# COMPACT_ATOMS: atom_id res chain seq x y z
N MET A 1 -30.79 14.50 19.71
CA MET A 1 -30.40 13.21 19.10
C MET A 1 -29.32 13.51 18.08
N LEU A 2 -28.05 13.34 18.44
CA LEU A 2 -26.93 13.53 17.52
C LEU A 2 -26.86 12.27 16.66
N ILE A 3 -27.21 12.39 15.39
CA ILE A 3 -26.90 11.35 14.41
C ILE A 3 -25.38 11.40 14.25
N THR A 4 -24.66 10.49 14.90
CA THR A 4 -23.26 10.24 14.57
C THR A 4 -23.26 9.65 13.16
N HIS A 5 -22.91 10.47 12.17
CA HIS A 5 -22.75 10.00 10.80
C HIS A 5 -21.53 9.09 10.79
N ASP A 6 -21.75 7.78 10.77
CA ASP A 6 -20.68 6.83 10.53
C ASP A 6 -20.36 6.90 9.03
N ALA A 7 -19.30 7.63 8.69
CA ALA A 7 -18.81 7.77 7.32
C ALA A 7 -18.45 6.42 6.69
N SER A 8 -18.29 5.35 7.48
CA SER A 8 -18.08 3.99 6.97
C SER A 8 -19.37 3.25 6.60
N ALA A 9 -20.54 3.78 6.98
CA ALA A 9 -21.85 3.18 6.69
C ALA A 9 -22.50 3.71 5.39
N THR A 10 -21.88 4.68 4.71
CA THR A 10 -22.34 5.16 3.40
C THR A 10 -21.81 4.26 2.27
N PRO A 11 -22.48 4.21 1.10
CA PRO A 11 -22.02 3.37 -0.02
C PRO A 11 -20.59 3.67 -0.49
N ASP A 12 -20.14 4.92 -0.44
CA ASP A 12 -18.74 5.30 -0.70
C ASP A 12 -17.79 4.83 0.39
N GLY A 13 -18.14 4.99 1.67
CA GLY A 13 -17.34 4.47 2.79
C GLY A 13 -17.19 2.94 2.78
N ILE A 14 -18.25 2.21 2.46
CA ILE A 14 -18.23 0.75 2.30
C ILE A 14 -17.34 0.37 1.12
N PHE A 15 -17.50 1.04 -0.03
CA PHE A 15 -16.67 0.79 -1.22
C PHE A 15 -15.18 0.98 -0.90
N ASP A 16 -14.82 2.11 -0.29
CA ASP A 16 -13.44 2.43 0.06
C ASP A 16 -12.85 1.46 1.08
N SER A 17 -13.64 1.04 2.07
CA SER A 17 -13.23 0.07 3.08
C SER A 17 -12.90 -1.29 2.45
N VAL A 18 -13.78 -1.79 1.56
CA VAL A 18 -13.56 -3.06 0.87
C VAL A 18 -12.34 -2.97 -0.05
N MET A 19 -12.21 -1.89 -0.83
CA MET A 19 -11.05 -1.70 -1.73
C MET A 19 -9.74 -1.61 -0.94
N SER A 20 -9.73 -0.90 0.18
CA SER A 20 -8.55 -0.76 1.05
C SER A 20 -8.16 -2.11 1.66
N ALA A 21 -9.13 -2.87 2.17
CA ALA A 21 -8.89 -4.21 2.72
C ALA A 21 -8.33 -5.17 1.66
N MET A 22 -8.85 -5.11 0.43
CA MET A 22 -8.34 -5.91 -0.69
C MET A 22 -6.90 -5.55 -1.05
N ARG A 23 -6.59 -4.26 -1.18
CA ARG A 23 -5.22 -3.78 -1.46
C ARG A 23 -4.23 -4.19 -0.37
N TYR A 24 -4.61 -3.99 0.90
CA TYR A 24 -3.79 -4.40 2.04
C TYR A 24 -3.54 -5.91 2.04
N SER A 25 -4.57 -6.72 1.77
CA SER A 25 -4.44 -8.18 1.70
C SER A 25 -3.49 -8.62 0.58
N ALA A 26 -3.56 -7.99 -0.59
CA ALA A 26 -2.66 -8.28 -1.70
C ALA A 26 -1.21 -7.90 -1.36
N ALA A 27 -0.98 -6.74 -0.74
CA ALA A 27 0.34 -6.34 -0.26
C ALA A 27 0.91 -7.36 0.75
N MET A 28 0.14 -7.73 1.78
CA MET A 28 0.54 -8.72 2.79
C MET A 28 0.86 -10.11 2.21
N ARG A 29 0.16 -10.51 1.14
CA ARG A 29 0.46 -11.76 0.42
C ARG A 29 1.73 -11.62 -0.41
N SER A 30 1.89 -10.50 -1.12
CA SER A 30 3.09 -10.22 -1.91
C SER A 30 4.36 -10.18 -1.05
N GLU A 31 4.31 -9.63 0.17
CA GLU A 31 5.44 -9.60 1.10
C GLU A 31 5.95 -11.00 1.50
N LYS A 32 5.06 -12.00 1.45
CA LYS A 32 5.38 -13.40 1.76
C LYS A 32 5.82 -14.21 0.54
N ASP A 33 5.64 -13.68 -0.67
CA ASP A 33 6.05 -14.32 -1.92
C ASP A 33 7.58 -14.46 -1.96
N GLU A 34 8.06 -15.61 -2.44
CA GLU A 34 9.48 -15.92 -2.49
C GLU A 34 10.27 -14.96 -3.39
N ARG A 35 9.63 -14.43 -4.45
CA ARG A 35 10.24 -13.42 -5.33
C ARG A 35 10.54 -12.13 -4.55
N VAL A 36 9.60 -11.69 -3.70
CA VAL A 36 9.76 -10.51 -2.85
C VAL A 36 10.77 -10.74 -1.74
N ARG A 37 10.79 -11.93 -1.13
CA ARG A 37 11.81 -12.32 -0.16
C ARG A 37 13.22 -12.30 -0.77
N SER A 38 13.37 -12.81 -1.99
CA SER A 38 14.65 -12.80 -2.71
C SER A 38 15.17 -11.39 -2.97
N VAL A 39 14.33 -10.45 -3.40
CA VAL A 39 14.78 -9.06 -3.61
C VAL A 39 15.02 -8.31 -2.30
N ASN A 40 14.34 -8.68 -1.21
CA ASN A 40 14.67 -8.18 0.14
C ASN A 40 16.08 -8.59 0.57
N GLU A 41 16.46 -9.86 0.41
CA GLU A 41 17.80 -10.35 0.76
C GLU A 41 18.90 -9.67 -0.06
N LYS A 42 18.67 -9.50 -1.37
CA LYS A 42 19.58 -8.79 -2.27
C LYS A 42 19.71 -7.32 -1.88
N TRP A 43 18.60 -6.66 -1.55
CA TRP A 43 18.59 -5.29 -1.07
C TRP A 43 19.35 -5.16 0.26
N SER A 44 19.11 -6.06 1.21
CA SER A 44 19.76 -6.08 2.53
C SER A 44 21.29 -6.22 2.39
N SER A 45 21.72 -7.13 1.51
CA SER A 45 23.14 -7.31 1.17
C SER A 45 23.75 -6.05 0.55
N CYS A 46 22.99 -5.33 -0.27
CA CYS A 46 23.42 -4.06 -0.85
C CYS A 46 23.56 -2.96 0.22
N MET A 47 22.57 -2.82 1.10
CA MET A 47 22.60 -1.85 2.21
C MET A 47 23.78 -2.12 3.14
N GLN A 48 24.06 -3.40 3.45
CA GLN A 48 25.19 -3.78 4.29
C GLN A 48 26.52 -3.33 3.68
N LYS A 49 26.69 -3.46 2.36
CA LYS A 49 27.87 -2.95 1.64
C LYS A 49 27.95 -1.43 1.64
N ALA A 50 26.81 -0.74 1.73
CA ALA A 50 26.73 0.71 1.89
C ALA A 50 26.92 1.19 3.35
N GLY A 51 27.14 0.28 4.30
CA GLY A 51 27.35 0.59 5.71
C GLY A 51 26.09 0.62 6.58
N PHE A 52 24.93 0.22 6.04
CA PHE A 52 23.65 0.24 6.74
C PHE A 52 23.08 -1.18 6.90
N ARG A 53 22.65 -1.56 8.10
CA ARG A 53 22.15 -2.92 8.37
C ARG A 53 20.64 -2.91 8.60
N TYR A 54 19.90 -3.41 7.62
CA TYR A 54 18.45 -3.58 7.67
C TYR A 54 18.04 -4.88 6.97
N ALA A 55 17.07 -5.60 7.53
CA ALA A 55 16.59 -6.84 6.93
C ALA A 55 15.70 -6.60 5.71
N THR A 56 14.88 -5.53 5.73
CA THR A 56 13.97 -5.15 4.64
C THR A 56 13.89 -3.62 4.51
N PRO A 57 13.47 -3.09 3.34
CA PRO A 57 13.23 -1.66 3.19
C PRO A 57 12.22 -1.10 4.18
N GLN A 58 11.23 -1.92 4.58
CA GLN A 58 10.22 -1.49 5.55
C GLN A 58 10.79 -1.40 6.97
N ALA A 59 11.72 -2.28 7.35
CA ALA A 59 12.45 -2.14 8.60
C ALA A 59 13.33 -0.87 8.62
N ALA A 60 13.91 -0.49 7.48
CA ALA A 60 14.60 0.79 7.35
C ALA A 60 13.64 1.97 7.46
N ALA A 61 12.50 1.94 6.78
CA ALA A 61 11.52 3.03 6.81
C ALA A 61 10.89 3.25 8.21
N ASN A 62 10.73 2.17 8.98
CA ASN A 62 10.12 2.20 10.31
C ASN A 62 11.13 2.31 11.47
N ASP A 63 12.39 2.61 11.20
CA ASP A 63 13.39 2.78 12.25
C ASP A 63 13.04 4.01 13.11
N SER A 64 12.79 3.79 14.40
CA SER A 64 12.30 4.82 15.33
C SER A 64 13.26 5.98 15.52
N LYS A 65 14.53 5.84 15.10
CA LYS A 65 15.50 6.93 15.17
C LYS A 65 15.20 8.08 14.19
N TRP A 66 14.32 7.87 13.20
CA TRP A 66 13.87 8.90 12.26
C TRP A 66 12.83 9.86 12.84
N SER A 67 12.25 9.55 13.99
CA SER A 67 11.17 10.35 14.58
C SER A 67 11.67 11.62 15.29
N ARG A 68 12.88 12.10 14.98
CA ARG A 68 13.54 13.20 15.69
C ARG A 68 13.54 14.47 14.86
N GLY A 69 12.67 15.41 15.22
CA GLY A 69 12.62 16.74 14.61
C GLY A 69 11.82 16.78 13.32
N THR A 70 11.77 17.96 12.71
CA THR A 70 11.00 18.23 11.49
C THR A 70 11.85 18.24 10.23
N GLU A 71 13.18 18.23 10.37
CA GLU A 71 14.13 18.35 9.26
C GLU A 71 15.00 17.10 9.13
N PRO A 72 15.23 16.57 7.91
CA PRO A 72 16.10 15.42 7.70
C PRO A 72 17.55 15.70 8.11
N THR A 73 18.08 14.83 8.95
CA THR A 73 19.49 14.74 9.28
C THR A 73 20.31 14.21 8.10
N LYS A 74 21.63 14.42 8.15
CA LYS A 74 22.57 13.84 7.18
C LYS A 74 22.51 12.31 7.17
N LEU A 75 22.25 11.68 8.32
CA LEU A 75 22.14 10.22 8.43
C LEU A 75 20.89 9.72 7.71
N GLU A 76 19.72 10.33 7.96
CA GLU A 76 18.47 9.99 7.28
C GLU A 76 18.61 10.11 5.77
N THR A 77 19.18 11.23 5.32
CA THR A 77 19.44 11.46 3.90
C THR A 77 20.36 10.38 3.32
N SER A 78 21.44 10.03 4.02
CA SER A 78 22.39 9.02 3.56
C SER A 78 21.75 7.62 3.46
N VAL A 79 20.92 7.25 4.43
CA VAL A 79 20.20 5.97 4.41
C VAL A 79 19.16 5.94 3.29
N ALA A 80 18.40 7.01 3.11
CA ALA A 80 17.38 7.10 2.06
C ALA A 80 18.00 7.02 0.65
N VAL A 81 19.14 7.69 0.43
CA VAL A 81 19.88 7.61 -0.83
C VAL A 81 20.41 6.18 -1.08
N ALA A 82 20.98 5.54 -0.06
CA ALA A 82 21.43 4.16 -0.16
C ALA A 82 20.27 3.18 -0.42
N ASP A 83 19.13 3.36 0.26
CA ASP A 83 17.91 2.56 0.06
C ASP A 83 17.45 2.61 -1.39
N MET A 84 17.28 3.81 -1.96
CA MET A 84 16.84 3.96 -3.34
C MET A 84 17.87 3.45 -4.35
N GLY A 85 19.17 3.66 -4.09
CA GLY A 85 20.24 3.09 -4.91
C GLY A 85 20.22 1.57 -4.92
N CYS A 86 20.05 0.95 -3.75
CA CYS A 86 19.96 -0.49 -3.61
C CYS A 86 18.68 -1.06 -4.22
N LYS A 87 17.52 -0.41 -4.03
CA LYS A 87 16.25 -0.78 -4.67
C LYS A 87 16.37 -0.80 -6.19
N LYS A 88 16.97 0.24 -6.77
CA LYS A 88 17.24 0.31 -8.22
C LYS A 88 18.16 -0.82 -8.67
N LYS A 89 19.28 -1.05 -7.96
CA LYS A 89 20.27 -2.08 -8.31
C LYS A 89 19.70 -3.49 -8.36
N VAL A 90 18.77 -3.81 -7.46
CA VAL A 90 18.18 -5.16 -7.36
C VAL A 90 16.81 -5.28 -8.02
N ARG A 91 16.35 -4.22 -8.71
CA ARG A 91 15.01 -4.15 -9.33
C ARG A 91 13.89 -4.46 -8.34
N TYR A 92 14.02 -3.92 -7.13
CA TYR A 92 13.12 -4.18 -6.01
C TYR A 92 11.69 -3.77 -6.34
N LEU A 93 11.49 -2.54 -6.81
CA LEU A 93 10.15 -2.01 -7.09
C LEU A 93 9.46 -2.74 -8.24
N ASP A 94 10.18 -3.06 -9.33
CA ASP A 94 9.65 -3.86 -10.43
C ASP A 94 9.05 -5.17 -9.91
N THR A 95 9.83 -5.89 -9.09
CA THR A 95 9.44 -7.19 -8.55
C THR A 95 8.23 -7.07 -7.63
N VAL A 96 8.25 -6.13 -6.68
CA VAL A 96 7.14 -5.95 -5.72
C VAL A 96 5.85 -5.54 -6.44
N VAL A 97 5.93 -4.61 -7.41
CA VAL A 97 4.76 -4.16 -8.17
C VAL A 97 4.20 -5.31 -9.02
N GLU A 98 5.05 -6.07 -9.71
CA GLU A 98 4.63 -7.22 -10.52
C GLU A 98 3.89 -8.25 -9.66
N VAL A 99 4.51 -8.69 -8.56
CA VAL A 99 3.96 -9.69 -7.64
C VAL A 99 2.67 -9.21 -6.99
N GLN A 100 2.65 -7.99 -6.44
CA GLN A 100 1.44 -7.46 -5.81
C GLN A 100 0.30 -7.35 -6.83
N SER A 101 0.59 -6.89 -8.05
CA SER A 101 -0.42 -6.78 -9.11
C SER A 101 -1.00 -8.14 -9.51
N GLU A 102 -0.22 -9.22 -9.47
CA GLU A 102 -0.75 -10.58 -9.67
C GLU A 102 -1.75 -10.97 -8.58
N TYR A 103 -1.42 -10.72 -7.31
CA TYR A 103 -2.35 -10.96 -6.20
C TYR A 103 -3.61 -10.09 -6.30
N GLU A 104 -3.47 -8.81 -6.65
CA GLU A 104 -4.60 -7.90 -6.86
C GLU A 104 -5.51 -8.40 -7.99
N ARG A 105 -4.95 -8.77 -9.16
CA ARG A 105 -5.73 -9.32 -10.29
C ARG A 105 -6.48 -10.58 -9.90
N ASN A 106 -5.83 -11.49 -9.17
CA ASN A 106 -6.47 -12.72 -8.69
C ASN A 106 -7.62 -12.42 -7.71
N MET A 107 -7.43 -11.49 -6.79
CA MET A 107 -8.48 -11.09 -5.85
C MET A 107 -9.65 -10.39 -6.56
N ILE A 108 -9.38 -9.57 -7.58
CA ILE A 108 -10.42 -8.94 -8.40
C ILE A 108 -11.22 -10.01 -9.14
N ALA A 109 -10.56 -11.00 -9.74
CA ALA A 109 -11.24 -12.10 -10.43
C ALA A 109 -12.13 -12.91 -9.47
N GLN A 110 -11.63 -13.22 -8.27
CA GLN A 110 -12.38 -13.96 -7.25
C GLN A 110 -13.57 -13.18 -6.67
N GLN A 111 -13.47 -11.84 -6.62
CA GLN A 111 -14.49 -10.97 -6.01
C GLN A 111 -15.26 -10.12 -7.03
N ALA A 112 -15.22 -10.50 -8.32
CA ALA A 112 -15.76 -9.69 -9.40
C ALA A 112 -17.25 -9.32 -9.18
N ALA A 113 -18.05 -10.27 -8.69
CA ALA A 113 -19.46 -10.05 -8.39
C ALA A 113 -19.65 -9.02 -7.25
N THR A 114 -18.91 -9.16 -6.15
CA THR A 114 -18.96 -8.23 -5.02
C THR A 114 -18.55 -6.82 -5.44
N ILE A 115 -17.43 -6.69 -6.16
CA ILE A 115 -16.94 -5.39 -6.66
C ILE A 115 -17.98 -4.75 -7.60
N SER A 116 -18.59 -5.54 -8.47
CA SER A 116 -19.64 -5.07 -9.37
C SER A 116 -20.88 -4.59 -8.62
N SER A 117 -21.28 -5.27 -7.55
CA SER A 117 -22.39 -4.84 -6.69
C SER A 117 -22.07 -3.52 -6.00
N LEU A 118 -20.92 -3.42 -5.33
CA LEU A 118 -20.51 -2.19 -4.64
C LEU A 118 -20.44 -0.99 -5.59
N ARG A 119 -19.92 -1.20 -6.81
CA ARG A 119 -19.90 -0.16 -7.84
C ARG A 119 -21.30 0.27 -8.26
N LYS A 120 -22.26 -0.66 -8.35
CA LYS A 120 -23.65 -0.35 -8.68
C LYS A 120 -24.29 0.47 -7.56
N ASP A 121 -24.11 0.07 -6.31
CA ASP A 121 -24.69 0.74 -5.14
C ASP A 121 -24.14 2.17 -5.01
N LEU A 122 -22.83 2.35 -5.18
CA LEU A 122 -22.18 3.67 -5.21
C LEU A 122 -22.75 4.56 -6.33
N LYS A 123 -22.97 4.02 -7.53
CA LYS A 123 -23.56 4.79 -8.64
C LYS A 123 -24.99 5.23 -8.35
N VAL A 124 -25.82 4.35 -7.78
CA VAL A 124 -27.20 4.69 -7.40
C VAL A 124 -27.20 5.80 -6.36
N TRP A 125 -26.36 5.66 -5.33
CA TRP A 125 -26.23 6.66 -4.27
C TRP A 125 -25.82 8.04 -4.82
N LEU A 126 -24.79 8.09 -5.68
CA LEU A 126 -24.35 9.34 -6.33
C LEU A 126 -25.43 9.95 -7.23
N SER A 127 -26.21 9.13 -7.93
CA SER A 127 -27.31 9.59 -8.78
C SER A 127 -28.39 10.27 -7.95
N ASN A 128 -28.82 9.62 -6.86
CA ASN A 128 -29.86 10.15 -5.97
C ASN A 128 -29.39 11.45 -5.31
N ALA A 129 -28.15 11.51 -4.82
CA ALA A 129 -27.59 12.71 -4.22
C ALA A 129 -27.57 13.89 -5.21
N ARG A 130 -27.18 13.64 -6.47
CA ARG A 130 -27.20 14.66 -7.52
C ARG A 130 -28.61 15.15 -7.83
N GLU A 131 -29.60 14.26 -7.84
CA GLU A 131 -30.99 14.65 -8.06
C GLU A 131 -31.48 15.60 -6.97
N GLU A 132 -31.24 15.28 -5.70
CA GLU A 132 -31.66 16.12 -4.56
C GLU A 132 -30.94 17.47 -4.52
N LEU A 133 -29.65 17.52 -4.87
CA LEU A 133 -28.88 18.78 -4.89
C LEU A 133 -29.30 19.73 -6.02
N ASN A 134 -29.98 19.24 -7.05
CA ASN A 134 -30.45 20.03 -8.19
C ASN A 134 -31.96 20.37 -8.12
N LYS A 135 -32.64 20.02 -7.04
CA LYS A 135 -34.02 20.45 -6.74
C LYS A 135 -34.00 21.83 -6.08
#